data_AF-A0A7V2PK56-F1
#
_entry.id   AF-A0A7V2PK56-F1
#
_cell.length_a   1.000
_cell.length_b   1.000
_cell.length_c   1.000
_cell.angle_alpha   90.00
_cell.angle_beta   90.00
_cell.angle_gamma   90.00
#
_symmetry.space_group_name_H-M   'P 1'
#
loop_
_entity.id
_entity.type
_entity.pdbx_description
1 polymer ?
#
loop_
_entity_poly.entity_id
_entity_poly.type
_entity_poly.pdbx_seq_one_letter_code
_entity_poly.pdbx_strand_id
1 'polypeptide(L)'
;MMAQPLAWFEATGLPEEAFAIAPLLQSYRQHQGDIHAGQIFPIGEEPSGASWTGFQSIRGERGYLLVYRELNQRPRAALKLWGLEGRTVQCRLIAGHGADFTGAVDGDGCLTFHLSEPLSFALYEYRTFL
;
A
#
# COMPACT_ATOMS: atom_id res chain seq x y z
N MET A 1 -9.03 -6.28 1.76
CA MET A 1 -8.40 -5.37 0.78
C MET A 1 -9.01 -3.98 0.89
N MET A 2 -8.35 -2.94 0.36
CA MET A 2 -8.79 -1.52 0.45
C MET A 2 -10.14 -1.24 -0.24
N ALA A 3 -10.38 -1.84 -1.41
CA ALA A 3 -11.55 -1.56 -2.25
C ALA A 3 -12.65 -2.66 -2.22
N GLN A 4 -12.80 -3.38 -1.09
CA GLN A 4 -13.80 -4.45 -0.91
C GLN A 4 -14.04 -5.36 -2.15
N PRO A 5 -12.98 -6.01 -2.68
CA PRO A 5 -13.08 -6.75 -3.93
C PRO A 5 -13.97 -7.97 -3.77
N LEU A 6 -14.74 -8.25 -4.82
CA LEU A 6 -15.43 -9.52 -4.99
C LEU A 6 -14.45 -10.54 -5.55
N ALA A 7 -14.29 -11.66 -4.85
CA ALA A 7 -13.52 -12.78 -5.34
C ALA A 7 -14.47 -13.84 -5.92
N TRP A 8 -14.47 -14.00 -7.23
CA TRP A 8 -15.23 -15.04 -7.94
C TRP A 8 -14.26 -15.96 -8.67
N PHE A 9 -13.96 -17.12 -8.09
CA PHE A 9 -13.13 -18.15 -8.71
C PHE A 9 -13.39 -19.51 -8.05
N GLU A 10 -12.99 -20.60 -8.73
CA GLU A 10 -13.05 -21.96 -8.18
C GLU A 10 -11.83 -22.23 -7.28
N ALA A 11 -12.06 -22.41 -5.97
CA ALA A 11 -10.97 -22.62 -5.01
C ALA A 11 -10.53 -24.09 -4.87
N THR A 12 -11.33 -25.05 -5.32
CA THR A 12 -11.09 -26.50 -5.17
C THR A 12 -9.92 -27.02 -5.99
N GLY A 13 -9.52 -26.31 -7.05
CA GLY A 13 -8.38 -26.66 -7.91
C GLY A 13 -7.07 -25.92 -7.57
N LEU A 14 -7.01 -25.17 -6.47
CA LEU A 14 -5.79 -24.45 -6.10
C LEU A 14 -4.66 -25.41 -5.71
N PRO A 15 -3.43 -25.19 -6.22
CA PRO A 15 -2.29 -26.01 -5.85
C PRO A 15 -1.81 -25.68 -4.43
N GLU A 16 -0.96 -26.53 -3.84
CA GLU A 16 -0.52 -26.39 -2.45
C GLU A 16 0.18 -25.04 -2.19
N GLU A 17 0.92 -24.52 -3.17
CA GLU A 17 1.65 -23.25 -3.03
C GLU A 17 0.70 -22.05 -2.87
N ALA A 18 -0.55 -22.15 -3.33
CA ALA A 18 -1.54 -21.09 -3.14
C ALA A 18 -1.86 -20.85 -1.66
N PHE A 19 -1.72 -21.89 -0.82
CA PHE A 19 -1.96 -21.78 0.63
C PHE A 19 -0.81 -21.09 1.37
N ALA A 20 0.34 -20.89 0.73
CA ALA A 20 1.46 -20.12 1.29
C ALA A 20 1.08 -18.65 1.58
N ILE A 21 -0.05 -18.16 1.06
CA ILE A 21 -0.58 -16.81 1.31
C ILE A 21 -1.27 -16.67 2.68
N ALA A 22 -1.51 -17.77 3.41
CA ALA A 22 -2.26 -17.73 4.67
C ALA A 22 -1.67 -16.76 5.72
N PRO A 23 -0.34 -16.67 5.94
CA PRO A 23 0.24 -15.70 6.86
C PRO A 23 -0.03 -14.25 6.45
N LEU A 24 0.00 -13.96 5.14
CA LEU A 24 -0.35 -12.63 4.62
C LEU A 24 -1.81 -12.28 4.93
N LEU A 25 -2.73 -13.22 4.72
CA LEU A 25 -4.14 -13.03 5.03
C LEU A 25 -4.37 -12.80 6.52
N GLN A 26 -3.65 -13.52 7.38
CA GLN A 26 -3.73 -13.34 8.82
C GLN A 26 -3.22 -11.95 9.25
N SER A 27 -2.08 -11.51 8.72
CA SER A 27 -1.56 -10.15 8.92
C SER A 27 -2.59 -9.10 8.48
N TYR A 28 -3.11 -9.21 7.25
CA TYR A 28 -4.13 -8.28 6.76
C TYR A 28 -5.37 -8.21 7.66
N ARG A 29 -5.87 -9.36 8.15
CA ARG A 29 -7.06 -9.40 9.02
C ARG A 29 -6.87 -8.67 10.35
N GLN A 30 -5.65 -8.58 10.87
CA GLN A 30 -5.36 -7.82 12.08
C GLN A 30 -5.53 -6.31 11.86
N HIS A 31 -5.28 -5.83 10.64
CA HIS A 31 -5.32 -4.41 10.29
C HIS A 31 -6.60 -3.98 9.55
N GLN A 32 -7.36 -4.92 8.97
CA GLN A 32 -8.48 -4.62 8.08
C GLN A 32 -9.54 -3.70 8.72
N GLY A 33 -9.83 -3.89 10.02
CA GLY A 33 -10.83 -3.10 10.72
C GLY A 33 -10.47 -1.61 10.76
N ASP A 34 -9.20 -1.31 11.06
CA ASP A 34 -8.71 0.06 11.08
C ASP A 34 -8.55 0.66 9.68
N ILE A 35 -8.15 -0.15 8.69
CA ILE A 35 -8.09 0.26 7.28
C ILE A 35 -9.47 0.72 6.80
N HIS A 36 -10.52 -0.06 7.07
CA HIS A 36 -11.89 0.23 6.62
C HIS A 36 -12.61 1.28 7.47
N ALA A 37 -12.07 1.61 8.65
CA ALA A 37 -12.55 2.74 9.46
C ALA A 37 -12.00 4.10 9.00
N GLY A 38 -11.01 4.11 8.11
CA GLY A 38 -10.45 5.34 7.53
C GLY A 38 -11.10 5.74 6.21
N GLN A 39 -10.86 6.97 5.78
CA GLN A 39 -11.25 7.42 4.43
C GLN A 39 -10.24 6.88 3.41
N ILE A 40 -10.70 6.10 2.44
CA ILE A 40 -9.84 5.43 1.47
C ILE A 40 -9.84 6.19 0.14
N PHE A 41 -8.67 6.61 -0.31
CA PHE A 41 -8.47 7.32 -1.58
C PHE A 41 -7.43 6.60 -2.45
N PRO A 42 -7.56 6.63 -3.79
CA PRO A 42 -6.52 6.14 -4.68
C PRO A 42 -5.28 7.05 -4.65
N ILE A 43 -4.10 6.48 -4.86
CA ILE A 43 -2.83 7.20 -5.02
C ILE A 43 -2.06 6.62 -6.21
N GLY A 44 -1.20 7.44 -6.82
CA GLY A 44 -0.45 7.06 -8.01
C GLY A 44 -1.27 7.15 -9.30
N GLU A 45 -0.81 6.43 -10.32
CA GLU A 45 -1.40 6.35 -11.64
C GLU A 45 -2.58 5.37 -11.65
N GLU A 46 -3.47 5.52 -12.65
CA GLU A 46 -4.50 4.51 -12.93
C GLU A 46 -3.83 3.16 -13.21
N PRO A 47 -4.32 2.05 -12.60
CA PRO A 47 -3.75 0.72 -12.82
C PRO A 47 -3.82 0.33 -14.29
N SER A 48 -2.69 -0.08 -14.85
CA SER A 48 -2.54 -0.42 -16.27
C SER A 48 -1.85 -1.76 -16.50
N GLY A 49 -1.31 -2.37 -15.44
CA GLY A 49 -0.33 -3.45 -15.49
C GLY A 49 1.12 -2.96 -15.59
N ALA A 50 1.38 -1.65 -15.75
CA ALA A 50 2.73 -1.06 -15.84
C ALA A 50 2.91 0.23 -14.99
N SER A 51 1.94 0.56 -14.15
CA SER A 51 1.90 1.78 -13.34
C SER A 51 2.55 1.62 -11.95
N TRP A 52 2.72 2.74 -11.26
CA TRP A 52 2.71 2.77 -9.79
C TRP A 52 1.34 3.22 -9.31
N THR A 53 0.69 2.41 -8.48
CA THR A 53 -0.70 2.65 -8.07
C THR A 53 -0.90 2.23 -6.62
N GLY A 54 -2.03 2.56 -6.02
CA GLY A 54 -2.27 2.25 -4.62
C GLY A 54 -3.45 2.93 -4.00
N PHE A 55 -3.51 2.80 -2.67
CA PHE A 55 -4.51 3.42 -1.84
C PHE A 55 -3.88 4.02 -0.58
N GLN A 56 -4.51 5.09 -0.09
CA GLN A 56 -4.28 5.65 1.23
C GLN A 56 -5.57 5.55 2.03
N SER A 57 -5.51 4.97 3.23
CA SER A 57 -6.57 5.03 4.24
C SER A 57 -6.18 6.04 5.31
N ILE A 58 -7.01 7.06 5.53
CA ILE A 58 -6.71 8.22 6.39
C ILE A 58 -7.52 8.14 7.69
N ARG A 59 -6.84 8.29 8.83
CA ARG A 59 -7.47 8.38 10.16
C ARG A 59 -6.71 9.34 11.08
N GLY A 60 -6.82 10.64 10.81
CA GLY A 60 -6.10 11.69 11.52
C GLY A 60 -4.61 11.67 11.18
N GLU A 61 -3.75 11.72 12.20
CA GLU A 61 -2.28 11.71 12.04
C GLU A 61 -1.69 10.30 11.84
N ARG A 62 -2.54 9.32 11.53
CA ARG A 62 -2.15 7.95 11.21
C ARG A 62 -3.02 7.38 10.11
N GLY A 63 -2.59 6.29 9.52
CA GLY A 63 -3.37 5.60 8.51
C GLY A 63 -2.63 4.42 7.91
N TYR A 64 -3.05 4.02 6.71
CA TYR A 64 -2.42 2.94 5.97
C TYR A 64 -2.14 3.36 4.53
N LEU A 65 -1.04 2.86 3.98
CA LEU A 65 -0.67 3.00 2.58
C LEU A 65 -0.54 1.62 1.98
N LEU A 66 -1.24 1.36 0.89
CA LEU A 66 -1.06 0.16 0.09
C LEU A 66 -0.52 0.60 -1.27
N VAL A 67 0.74 0.26 -1.55
CA VAL A 67 1.43 0.68 -2.76
C VAL A 67 1.76 -0.55 -3.60
N TYR A 68 1.51 -0.43 -4.90
CA TYR A 68 1.81 -1.42 -5.91
C TYR A 68 2.81 -0.85 -6.91
N ARG A 69 3.84 -1.64 -7.22
CA ARG A 69 4.66 -1.47 -8.42
C ARG A 69 4.25 -2.57 -9.40
N GLU A 70 3.58 -2.18 -10.48
CA GLU A 70 3.23 -3.11 -11.55
C GLU A 70 4.47 -3.40 -12.44
N LEU A 71 4.29 -3.89 -13.67
CA LEU A 71 5.38 -4.28 -14.55
C LEU A 71 6.06 -3.05 -15.19
N ASN A 72 6.99 -2.42 -14.48
CA ASN A 72 7.77 -1.29 -15.01
C ASN A 72 9.23 -1.26 -14.53
N GLN A 73 10.04 -0.41 -15.18
CA GLN A 73 11.47 -0.24 -14.89
C GLN A 73 11.77 0.84 -13.83
N ARG A 74 10.75 1.38 -13.16
CA ARG A 74 10.90 2.44 -12.14
C ARG A 74 10.92 1.78 -10.75
N PRO A 75 12.09 1.51 -10.13
CA PRO A 75 12.12 0.94 -8.77
C PRO A 75 11.67 1.94 -7.71
N ARG A 76 11.59 3.23 -8.05
CA ARG A 76 11.11 4.30 -7.19
C ARG A 76 10.05 5.13 -7.91
N ALA A 77 9.07 5.62 -7.15
CA ALA A 77 8.11 6.60 -7.63
C ALA A 77 7.72 7.56 -6.50
N ALA A 78 7.56 8.83 -6.84
CA ALA A 78 6.94 9.83 -5.99
C ALA A 78 5.42 9.75 -6.17
N LEU A 79 4.69 9.41 -5.11
CA LEU A 79 3.24 9.29 -5.14
C LEU A 79 2.63 10.41 -4.32
N LYS A 80 1.67 11.13 -4.91
CA LYS A 80 0.92 12.16 -4.20
C LYS A 80 0.01 11.52 -3.15
N LEU A 81 0.22 11.92 -1.90
CA LEU A 81 -0.59 11.55 -0.75
C LEU A 81 -1.59 12.66 -0.46
N TRP A 82 -2.73 12.28 0.12
CA TRP A 82 -3.82 13.16 0.46
C TRP A 82 -3.61 13.78 1.85
N GLY A 83 -3.55 15.11 1.90
CA GLY A 83 -3.56 15.89 3.14
C GLY A 83 -2.30 15.78 4.00
N LEU A 84 -1.17 15.38 3.40
CA LEU A 84 0.12 15.19 4.08
C LEU A 84 1.20 16.17 3.61
N GLU A 85 0.85 17.20 2.84
CA GLU A 85 1.80 18.19 2.31
C GLU A 85 2.68 18.77 3.43
N GLY A 86 4.00 18.74 3.24
CA GLY A 86 4.97 19.26 4.19
C GLY A 86 5.12 18.46 5.50
N ARG A 87 4.45 17.30 5.65
CA ARG A 87 4.58 16.44 6.83
C ARG A 87 5.77 15.50 6.72
N THR A 88 6.31 15.08 7.86
CA THR A 88 7.17 13.89 7.92
C THR A 88 6.31 12.66 8.18
N VAL A 89 6.49 11.60 7.40
CA VAL A 89 5.71 10.36 7.49
C VAL A 89 6.63 9.20 7.86
N GLN A 90 6.34 8.53 8.97
CA GLN A 90 6.95 7.27 9.34
C GLN A 90 6.05 6.13 8.85
N CYS A 91 6.60 5.27 8.00
CA CYS A 91 5.96 4.10 7.44
C CYS A 91 6.55 2.83 8.06
N ARG A 92 5.71 2.04 8.74
CA ARG A 92 6.04 0.71 9.23
C ARG A 92 5.45 -0.33 8.29
N LEU A 93 6.30 -1.20 7.74
CA LEU A 93 5.88 -2.29 6.88
C LEU A 93 5.06 -3.31 7.67
N ILE A 94 3.87 -3.60 7.16
CA ILE A 94 2.98 -4.64 7.67
C ILE A 94 3.12 -5.91 6.83
N ALA A 95 3.21 -5.76 5.51
CA ALA A 95 3.35 -6.86 4.58
C ALA A 95 3.87 -6.42 3.22
N GLY A 96 4.44 -7.36 2.46
CA GLY A 96 4.92 -7.14 1.10
C GLY A 96 6.44 -7.01 1.01
N HIS A 97 6.91 -6.25 0.02
CA HIS A 97 8.30 -6.24 -0.45
C HIS A 97 9.02 -4.92 -0.15
N GLY A 98 8.45 -4.12 0.74
CA GLY A 98 9.02 -2.86 1.20
C GLY A 98 9.96 -3.03 2.38
N ALA A 99 10.25 -1.91 3.05
CA ALA A 99 10.95 -1.87 4.33
C ALA A 99 10.39 -0.69 5.15
N ASP A 100 10.58 -0.73 6.47
CA ASP A 100 10.30 0.43 7.32
C ASP A 100 11.11 1.65 6.85
N PHE A 101 10.48 2.81 6.77
CA PHE A 101 11.17 4.05 6.41
C PHE A 101 10.45 5.28 6.96
N THR A 102 11.19 6.39 7.03
CA THR A 102 10.63 7.71 7.29
C THR A 102 10.98 8.60 6.11
N GLY A 103 10.01 9.36 5.61
CA GLY A 103 10.22 10.29 4.51
C GLY A 103 9.46 11.59 4.69
N ALA A 104 10.04 12.67 4.18
CA ALA A 104 9.37 13.96 4.09
C ALA A 104 8.44 13.95 2.87
N VAL A 105 7.22 14.44 3.06
CA VAL A 105 6.29 14.74 1.98
C VAL A 105 6.59 16.14 1.49
N ASP A 106 6.85 16.27 0.18
CA ASP A 106 7.17 17.57 -0.40
C ASP A 106 5.98 18.53 -0.41
N GLY A 107 6.23 19.77 -0.87
CA GLY A 107 5.20 20.82 -0.95
C GLY A 107 4.05 20.49 -1.93
N ASP A 108 4.27 19.55 -2.86
CA ASP A 108 3.25 19.09 -3.81
C ASP A 108 2.45 17.88 -3.29
N GLY A 109 2.80 17.39 -2.09
CA GLY A 109 2.16 16.28 -1.41
C GLY A 109 2.75 14.93 -1.74
N CYS A 110 3.93 14.85 -2.35
CA CYS A 110 4.49 13.59 -2.83
C CYS A 110 5.46 12.95 -1.83
N LEU A 111 5.31 11.64 -1.63
CA LEU A 111 6.25 10.79 -0.89
C LEU A 111 6.90 9.79 -1.84
N THR A 112 8.22 9.61 -1.74
CA THR A 112 8.93 8.64 -2.58
C THR A 112 8.89 7.25 -1.95
N PHE A 113 8.42 6.27 -2.73
CA PHE A 113 8.43 4.85 -2.38
C PHE A 113 9.51 4.11 -3.17
N HIS A 114 9.96 2.98 -2.63
CA HIS A 114 10.93 2.09 -3.26
C HIS A 114 10.47 0.63 -3.13
N LEU A 115 10.41 -0.07 -4.26
CA LEU A 115 10.16 -1.50 -4.37
C LEU A 115 11.10 -2.05 -5.44
N SER A 116 12.05 -2.91 -5.06
CA SER A 116 13.14 -3.36 -5.94
C SER A 116 12.67 -4.21 -7.11
N GLU A 117 11.67 -5.06 -6.89
CA GLU A 117 11.13 -5.99 -7.89
C GLU A 117 9.84 -5.44 -8.53
N PRO A 118 9.60 -5.62 -9.84
CA PRO A 118 8.30 -5.38 -10.45
C PRO A 118 7.25 -6.39 -9.94
N LEU A 119 5.96 -6.11 -10.17
CA LEU A 119 4.86 -6.96 -9.70
C LEU A 119 4.87 -7.19 -8.18
N SER A 120 5.24 -6.14 -7.45
CA SER A 120 5.37 -6.17 -6.00
C SER A 120 4.45 -5.15 -5.35
N PHE A 121 4.24 -5.33 -4.06
CA PHE A 121 3.43 -4.41 -3.25
C PHE A 121 4.04 -4.23 -1.87
N ALA A 122 3.62 -3.18 -1.18
CA ALA A 122 3.82 -3.00 0.25
C ALA A 122 2.59 -2.38 0.92
N LEU A 123 2.22 -2.96 2.05
CA LEU A 123 1.23 -2.41 2.98
C LEU A 123 1.98 -1.80 4.15
N TYR A 124 1.77 -0.51 4.40
CA TYR A 124 2.34 0.22 5.52
C TYR A 124 1.24 0.70 6.46
N GLU A 125 1.51 0.65 7.76
CA GLU A 125 0.91 1.57 8.72
C GLU A 125 1.75 2.85 8.72
N TYR A 126 1.13 4.02 8.69
CA TYR A 126 1.86 5.28 8.76
C TYR A 126 1.43 6.15 9.93
N ARG A 127 2.36 7.01 10.38
CA ARG A 127 2.13 8.12 11.31
C ARG A 127 2.79 9.38 10.78
N THR A 128 2.18 10.52 11.08
CA THR A 128 2.63 11.82 10.59
C THR A 128 3.16 12.68 11.74
N PHE A 129 4.16 13.48 11.44
CA PHE A 129 4.74 14.48 12.33
C PHE A 129 4.77 15.83 11.61
N LEU A 130 4.80 16.91 12.39
CA LEU A 130 5.11 18.25 11.88
C LEU A 130 6.59 18.36 11.48
#